data_AF-A8ULS9-F1
#
_entry.id   AF-A8ULS9-F1
#
_cell.length_a   1.000
_cell.length_b   1.000
_cell.length_c   1.000
_cell.angle_alpha   90.00
_cell.angle_beta   90.00
_cell.angle_gamma   90.00
#
_symmetry.space_group_name_H-M   'P 1'
#
loop_
_entity.id
_entity.type
_entity.pdbx_description
1 polymer ?
#
loop_
_entity_poly.entity_id
_entity_poly.type
_entity_poly.pdbx_seq_one_letter_code
_entity_poly.pdbx_strand_id
1 'polypeptide(L)'
;MAFGMQKRVYKPRPRKPFSKRRKVSFAAAPKYKRDFKYQPSNNRGDYNFSILLFIVIAIIVSIMIPRWVEYERIKHRQEVTLTTKKDNKVFEFLMKSGKKRLDIGAISGAYSEFQLAYAIRPEDIELNELLFETLEILCIDYDKHCSNYNKLKNK
;
A
#
# COMPACT_ATOMS: atom_id res chain seq x y z
N MET A 1 -79.67 -88.13 36.14
CA MET A 1 -80.88 -88.56 35.40
C MET A 1 -81.62 -87.32 34.92
N ALA A 2 -82.27 -87.41 33.75
CA ALA A 2 -83.07 -86.39 33.05
C ALA A 2 -82.25 -85.19 32.48
N PHE A 3 -81.92 -85.15 31.19
CA PHE A 3 -82.77 -84.85 30.02
C PHE A 3 -83.56 -83.54 30.14
N GLY A 4 -83.19 -82.57 29.30
CA GLY A 4 -83.90 -81.30 29.14
C GLY A 4 -83.47 -80.55 27.89
N MET A 5 -83.70 -81.17 26.73
CA MET A 5 -83.45 -80.61 25.40
C MET A 5 -83.87 -79.14 25.23
N GLN A 6 -83.00 -78.31 24.66
CA GLN A 6 -83.45 -77.26 23.74
C GLN A 6 -82.63 -77.29 22.45
N LYS A 7 -83.06 -78.18 21.55
CA LYS A 7 -82.71 -78.31 20.13
C LYS A 7 -82.86 -77.02 19.29
N ARG A 8 -83.18 -75.87 19.91
CA ARG A 8 -83.35 -74.55 19.27
C ARG A 8 -82.05 -73.79 19.06
N VAL A 9 -81.00 -74.04 19.85
CA VAL A 9 -79.75 -73.25 19.77
C VAL A 9 -78.88 -73.65 18.57
N TYR A 10 -78.90 -74.92 18.16
CA TYR A 10 -77.98 -75.46 17.15
C TYR A 10 -78.59 -75.68 15.76
N LYS A 11 -79.78 -75.13 15.47
CA LYS A 11 -80.22 -75.05 14.07
C LYS A 11 -79.56 -73.81 13.43
N PRO A 12 -78.64 -73.97 12.47
CA PRO A 12 -78.12 -72.81 11.74
C PRO A 12 -79.30 -72.11 11.06
N ARG A 13 -79.52 -70.83 11.39
CA ARG A 13 -80.53 -70.04 10.68
C ARG A 13 -80.12 -69.97 9.20
N PRO A 14 -81.01 -70.26 8.25
CA PRO A 14 -80.70 -70.09 6.84
C PRO A 14 -80.27 -68.64 6.61
N ARG A 15 -79.10 -68.45 5.99
CA ARG A 15 -78.60 -67.11 5.61
C ARG A 15 -79.65 -66.47 4.71
N LYS A 16 -80.00 -65.20 4.97
CA LYS A 16 -80.94 -64.46 4.13
C LYS A 16 -80.45 -64.56 2.67
N PRO A 17 -81.26 -65.10 1.73
CA PRO A 17 -80.94 -64.95 0.32
C PRO A 17 -80.86 -63.43 0.06
N PHE A 18 -79.84 -62.98 -0.68
CA PHE A 18 -79.54 -61.57 -0.97
C PHE A 18 -78.77 -60.75 0.10
N SER A 19 -77.97 -61.37 0.96
CA SER A 19 -76.95 -60.59 1.71
C SER A 19 -75.92 -60.03 0.73
N LYS A 20 -76.01 -58.74 0.37
CA LYS A 20 -75.03 -58.06 -0.48
C LYS A 20 -73.63 -58.14 0.15
N ARG A 21 -72.65 -58.69 -0.57
CA ARG A 21 -71.23 -58.61 -0.20
C ARG A 21 -70.83 -57.13 -0.12
N ARG A 22 -70.11 -56.76 0.94
CA ARG A 22 -69.60 -55.38 1.12
C ARG A 22 -68.60 -55.08 -0.01
N LYS A 23 -68.89 -54.08 -0.84
CA LYS A 23 -67.98 -53.64 -1.91
C LYS A 23 -66.72 -53.05 -1.26
N VAL A 24 -65.54 -53.44 -1.77
CA VAL A 24 -64.24 -52.91 -1.32
C VAL A 24 -64.26 -51.40 -1.51
N SER A 25 -64.07 -50.64 -0.45
CA SER A 25 -64.47 -49.23 -0.41
C SER A 25 -63.53 -48.27 -1.13
N PHE A 26 -62.39 -48.70 -1.67
CA PHE A 26 -61.48 -47.80 -2.38
C PHE A 26 -60.70 -48.54 -3.48
N ALA A 27 -60.86 -48.11 -4.74
CA ALA A 27 -59.88 -48.38 -5.78
C ALA A 27 -58.67 -47.49 -5.47
N ALA A 28 -57.47 -48.07 -5.33
CA ALA A 28 -56.27 -47.29 -5.07
C ALA A 28 -56.07 -46.29 -6.23
N ALA A 29 -56.03 -44.99 -5.94
CA ALA A 29 -55.82 -43.98 -6.96
C ALA A 29 -54.49 -44.25 -7.70
N PRO A 30 -54.46 -44.14 -9.04
CA PRO A 30 -53.25 -44.38 -9.80
C PRO A 30 -52.14 -43.43 -9.32
N LYS A 31 -51.00 -44.00 -8.96
CA LYS A 31 -49.82 -43.22 -8.53
C LYS A 31 -49.11 -42.68 -9.77
N TYR A 32 -49.39 -41.43 -10.12
CA TYR A 32 -48.63 -40.74 -11.16
C TYR A 32 -47.26 -40.34 -10.57
N LYS A 33 -46.18 -40.81 -11.18
CA LYS A 33 -44.83 -40.29 -10.92
C LYS A 33 -44.63 -39.07 -11.82
N ARG A 34 -44.44 -37.89 -11.22
CA ARG A 34 -44.03 -36.68 -11.94
C ARG A 34 -42.53 -36.50 -11.75
N ASP A 35 -41.79 -36.63 -12.84
CA ASP A 35 -40.39 -36.24 -12.88
C ASP A 35 -40.31 -34.80 -13.38
N PHE A 36 -39.99 -33.87 -12.49
CA PHE A 36 -39.73 -32.49 -12.87
C PHE A 36 -38.36 -32.43 -13.55
N LYS A 37 -38.35 -32.20 -14.87
CA LYS A 37 -37.09 -31.87 -15.55
C LYS A 37 -36.66 -30.48 -15.09
N TYR A 38 -35.55 -30.41 -14.36
CA TYR A 38 -34.87 -29.15 -14.09
C TYR A 38 -34.41 -28.57 -15.43
N GLN A 39 -35.06 -27.50 -15.88
CA GLN A 39 -34.62 -26.75 -17.05
C GLN A 39 -33.69 -25.64 -16.54
N PRO A 40 -32.39 -25.66 -16.90
CA PRO A 40 -31.49 -24.61 -16.49
C PRO A 40 -31.95 -23.27 -17.08
N SER A 41 -31.95 -22.24 -16.23
CA SER A 41 -32.15 -20.86 -16.64
C SER A 41 -31.09 -20.50 -17.67
N ASN A 42 -31.50 -20.26 -18.93
CA ASN A 42 -30.61 -19.74 -19.97
C ASN A 42 -30.35 -18.26 -19.72
N ASN A 43 -29.60 -17.93 -18.67
CA ASN A 43 -29.20 -16.56 -18.42
C ASN A 43 -28.02 -16.20 -19.33
N ARG A 44 -28.32 -15.74 -20.55
CA ARG A 44 -27.33 -15.26 -21.56
C ARG A 44 -26.88 -13.82 -21.24
N GLY A 45 -26.51 -13.56 -20.00
CA GLY A 45 -26.02 -12.25 -19.57
C GLY A 45 -24.52 -12.28 -19.32
N ASP A 46 -23.71 -12.42 -20.37
CA ASP A 46 -22.25 -12.29 -20.26
C ASP A 46 -21.88 -10.81 -20.16
N TYR A 47 -22.13 -10.21 -19.00
CA TYR A 47 -21.61 -8.90 -18.67
C TYR A 47 -20.15 -9.06 -18.27
N ASN A 48 -19.26 -8.47 -19.06
CA ASN A 48 -17.83 -8.39 -18.73
C ASN A 48 -17.60 -7.35 -17.61
N PHE A 49 -18.10 -7.63 -16.40
CA PHE A 49 -17.91 -6.79 -15.21
C PHE A 49 -16.44 -6.45 -14.96
N SER A 50 -15.53 -7.37 -15.34
CA SER A 50 -14.09 -7.13 -15.29
C SER A 50 -13.65 -5.92 -16.13
N ILE A 51 -14.15 -5.81 -17.36
CA ILE A 51 -13.80 -4.68 -18.26
C ILE A 51 -14.31 -3.37 -17.67
N LEU A 52 -15.54 -3.36 -17.16
CA LEU A 52 -16.14 -2.17 -16.56
C LEU A 52 -15.37 -1.72 -15.30
N LEU A 53 -14.97 -2.66 -14.45
CA LEU A 53 -14.12 -2.40 -13.28
C LEU A 53 -12.77 -1.78 -13.69
N PHE A 54 -12.13 -2.33 -14.73
CA PHE A 54 -10.85 -1.82 -15.23
C PHE A 54 -10.96 -0.37 -15.71
N ILE A 55 -12.03 -0.02 -16.43
CA ILE A 55 -12.26 1.36 -16.89
C ILE A 55 -12.42 2.30 -15.69
N VAL A 56 -13.17 1.89 -14.66
CA VAL A 56 -13.35 2.71 -13.45
C VAL A 56 -12.01 2.93 -12.73
N ILE A 57 -11.20 1.89 -12.56
CA ILE A 57 -9.88 2.00 -11.94
C ILE A 57 -8.95 2.90 -12.76
N ALA A 58 -8.95 2.75 -14.09
CA ALA A 58 -8.12 3.57 -14.97
C ALA A 58 -8.47 5.07 -14.86
N ILE A 59 -9.76 5.42 -14.75
CA ILE A 59 -10.20 6.80 -14.54
C ILE A 59 -9.72 7.33 -13.19
N ILE A 60 -9.88 6.56 -12.11
CA ILE A 60 -9.43 6.96 -10.77
C ILE A 60 -7.92 7.21 -10.76
N VAL A 61 -7.15 6.29 -11.32
CA VAL A 61 -5.68 6.39 -11.42
C VAL A 61 -5.28 7.61 -12.25
N SER A 62 -5.95 7.86 -13.38
CA SER A 62 -5.68 9.04 -14.22
C SER A 62 -5.90 10.36 -13.47
N ILE A 63 -6.84 10.41 -12.53
CA ILE A 63 -7.10 11.61 -11.71
C ILE A 63 -6.09 11.71 -10.55
N MET A 64 -5.67 10.59 -9.97
CA MET A 64 -4.77 10.58 -8.81
C MET A 64 -3.30 10.83 -9.16
N ILE A 65 -2.80 10.30 -10.28
CA ILE A 65 -1.41 10.47 -10.72
C ILE A 65 -0.94 11.94 -10.71
N PRO A 66 -1.64 12.91 -11.34
CA PRO A 66 -1.15 14.28 -11.38
C PRO A 66 -1.07 14.91 -9.99
N ARG A 67 -2.03 14.60 -9.09
CA ARG A 67 -2.04 15.10 -7.71
C ARG A 67 -0.88 14.53 -6.89
N TRP A 68 -0.60 13.25 -7.05
CA TRP A 68 0.52 12.62 -6.34
C TRP A 68 1.86 13.16 -6.82
N VAL A 69 2.03 13.30 -8.15
CA VAL A 69 3.25 13.89 -8.72
C VAL A 69 3.46 15.33 -8.24
N GLU A 70 2.40 16.13 -8.14
CA GLU A 70 2.50 17.49 -7.61
C GLU A 70 2.88 17.50 -6.13
N TYR A 71 2.28 16.63 -5.33
CA TYR A 71 2.61 16.47 -3.91
C TYR A 71 4.10 16.10 -3.70
N GLU A 72 4.61 15.11 -4.44
CA GLU A 72 6.02 14.71 -4.36
C GLU A 72 6.95 15.85 -4.79
N ARG A 73 6.59 16.62 -5.83
CA ARG A 73 7.37 17.81 -6.22
C ARG A 73 7.41 18.87 -5.12
N ILE A 74 6.29 19.15 -4.47
CA ILE A 74 6.21 20.14 -3.39
C ILE A 74 7.06 19.68 -2.20
N LYS A 75 6.92 18.41 -1.81
CA LYS A 75 7.69 17.81 -0.72
C LYS A 75 9.19 17.86 -1.00
N HIS A 76 9.62 17.44 -2.19
CA HIS A 76 11.02 17.50 -2.61
C HIS A 76 11.56 18.94 -2.58
N ARG A 77 10.78 19.92 -3.06
CA ARG A 77 11.18 21.34 -2.95
C ARG A 77 11.34 21.78 -1.50
N GLN A 78 10.46 21.36 -0.60
CA GLN A 78 10.59 21.67 0.83
C GLN A 78 11.87 21.05 1.42
N GLU A 79 12.18 19.80 1.10
CA GLU A 79 13.40 19.13 1.56
C GLU A 79 14.67 19.83 1.04
N VAL A 80 14.70 20.19 -0.25
CA VAL A 80 15.81 20.96 -0.85
C VAL A 80 15.93 22.35 -0.23
N THR A 81 14.81 23.05 0.03
CA THR A 81 14.87 24.39 0.66
C THR A 81 15.32 24.31 2.12
N LEU A 82 15.01 23.23 2.84
CA LEU A 82 15.47 23.04 4.21
C LEU A 82 16.96 22.69 4.28
N THR A 83 17.43 21.82 3.39
CA THR A 83 18.85 21.46 3.28
C THR A 83 19.69 22.68 2.91
N THR A 84 19.30 23.40 1.85
CA THR A 84 19.97 24.66 1.47
C THR A 84 19.95 25.72 2.59
N LYS A 85 18.85 25.87 3.34
CA LYS A 85 18.83 26.76 4.52
C LYS A 85 19.80 26.33 5.62
N LYS A 86 19.95 25.03 5.85
CA LYS A 86 20.93 24.50 6.81
C LYS A 86 22.35 24.76 6.31
N ASP A 87 22.62 24.46 5.05
CA ASP A 87 23.93 24.66 4.42
C ASP A 87 24.34 26.13 4.45
N ASN A 88 23.40 27.06 4.19
CA ASN A 88 23.66 28.49 4.29
C ASN A 88 24.05 28.92 5.71
N LYS A 89 23.35 28.40 6.73
CA LYS A 89 23.66 28.71 8.14
C LYS A 89 25.01 28.14 8.56
N VAL A 90 25.31 26.91 8.13
CA VAL A 90 26.60 26.26 8.41
C VAL A 90 27.72 27.03 7.73
N PHE A 91 27.54 27.41 6.46
CA PHE A 91 28.50 28.23 5.72
C PHE A 91 28.77 29.57 6.41
N GLU A 92 27.72 30.31 6.78
CA GLU A 92 27.85 31.59 7.48
C GLU A 92 28.60 31.43 8.82
N PHE A 93 28.28 30.37 9.57
CA PHE A 93 28.97 30.05 10.81
C PHE A 93 30.46 29.75 10.59
N LEU A 94 30.79 28.91 9.61
CA LEU A 94 32.17 28.55 9.29
C LEU A 94 32.98 29.77 8.83
N MET A 95 32.41 30.60 7.96
CA MET A 95 33.05 31.85 7.52
C MET A 95 33.33 32.79 8.68
N LYS A 96 32.36 32.98 9.58
CA LYS A 96 32.52 33.83 10.75
C LYS A 96 33.54 33.26 11.75
N SER A 97 33.53 31.95 11.96
CA SER A 97 34.49 31.23 12.82
C SER A 97 35.91 31.35 12.25
N GLY A 98 36.08 31.05 10.97
CA GLY A 98 37.35 31.11 10.26
C GLY A 98 37.97 32.50 10.30
N LYS A 99 37.19 33.55 9.97
CA LYS A 99 37.63 34.94 10.07
C LYS A 99 38.08 35.31 11.49
N LYS A 100 37.28 34.96 12.50
CA LYS A 100 37.64 35.23 13.91
C LYS A 100 38.93 34.51 14.31
N ARG A 101 39.17 33.28 13.83
CA ARG A 101 40.42 32.56 14.10
C ARG A 101 41.60 33.20 13.40
N LEU A 102 41.41 33.69 12.17
CA LEU A 102 42.41 34.42 11.40
C LEU A 102 42.80 35.71 12.15
N ASP A 103 41.82 36.48 12.64
CA ASP A 103 42.06 37.71 13.41
C ASP A 103 42.89 37.48 14.69
N ILE A 104 42.75 36.30 15.31
CA ILE A 104 43.48 35.91 16.54
C ILE A 104 44.84 35.25 16.21
N GLY A 105 45.17 35.08 14.93
CA GLY A 105 46.41 34.44 14.47
C GLY A 105 46.40 32.91 14.52
N ALA A 106 45.25 32.28 14.72
CA ALA A 106 45.10 30.82 14.72
C ALA A 106 44.92 30.27 13.29
N ILE A 107 45.97 30.38 12.46
CA ILE A 107 45.91 30.15 11.01
C ILE A 107 45.52 28.72 10.64
N SER A 108 46.08 27.70 11.30
CA SER A 108 45.73 26.29 11.02
C SER A 108 44.26 25.98 11.31
N GLY A 109 43.72 26.59 12.37
CA GLY A 109 42.31 26.53 12.71
C GLY A 109 41.46 27.22 11.65
N ALA A 110 41.83 28.43 11.25
CA ALA A 110 41.12 29.18 10.20
C ALA A 110 41.07 28.39 8.88
N TYR A 111 42.20 27.83 8.45
CA TYR A 111 42.28 27.00 7.24
C TYR A 111 41.32 25.80 7.30
N SER A 112 41.24 25.10 8.44
CA SER A 112 40.34 23.96 8.58
C SER A 112 38.85 24.35 8.46
N GLU A 113 38.47 25.51 9.00
CA GLU A 113 37.10 26.04 8.92
C GLU A 113 36.76 26.48 7.48
N PHE A 114 37.70 27.14 6.79
CA PHE A 114 37.53 27.52 5.38
C PHE A 114 37.48 26.29 4.46
N GLN A 115 38.28 25.25 4.74
CA GLN A 115 38.22 24.00 3.99
C GLN A 115 36.85 23.32 4.12
N LEU A 116 36.23 23.36 5.30
CA LEU A 116 34.87 22.87 5.50
C LEU A 116 33.84 23.74 4.76
N ALA A 117 34.01 25.07 4.77
CA ALA A 117 33.14 25.97 4.02
C ALA A 117 33.26 25.74 2.51
N TYR A 118 34.45 25.41 2.01
CA TYR A 118 34.72 25.13 0.59
C TYR A 118 33.99 23.88 0.11
N ALA A 119 33.83 22.88 0.98
CA ALA A 119 33.02 21.70 0.68
C ALA A 119 31.52 22.01 0.50
N ILE A 120 31.03 23.11 1.06
CA ILE A 120 29.61 23.55 0.93
C ILE A 120 29.44 24.48 -0.27
N ARG A 121 30.34 25.44 -0.45
CA ARG A 121 30.28 26.44 -1.54
C ARG A 121 31.67 26.64 -2.17
N PRO A 122 32.07 25.78 -3.13
CA PRO A 122 33.39 25.88 -3.74
C PRO A 122 33.54 27.06 -4.70
N GLU A 123 32.43 27.65 -5.15
CA GLU A 123 32.39 28.75 -6.12
C GLU A 123 32.42 30.14 -5.45
N ASP A 124 32.46 30.20 -4.12
CA ASP A 124 32.46 31.47 -3.39
C ASP A 124 33.84 32.16 -3.48
N ILE A 125 33.87 33.37 -4.05
CA ILE A 125 35.11 34.11 -4.35
C ILE A 125 35.83 34.52 -3.07
N GLU A 126 35.09 35.09 -2.10
CA GLU A 126 35.66 35.57 -0.84
C GLU A 126 36.28 34.42 -0.04
N LEU A 127 35.58 33.29 0.03
CA LEU A 127 36.12 32.08 0.65
C LEU A 127 37.41 31.62 -0.02
N ASN A 128 37.44 31.59 -1.35
CA ASN A 128 38.60 31.12 -2.09
C ASN A 128 39.83 32.01 -1.88
N GLU A 129 39.63 33.32 -1.81
CA GLU A 129 40.68 34.28 -1.47
C GLU A 129 41.23 34.03 -0.05
N LEU A 130 40.37 33.92 0.95
CA LEU A 130 40.77 33.67 2.34
C LEU A 130 41.44 32.30 2.53
N LEU A 131 40.95 31.29 1.82
CA LEU A 131 41.53 29.95 1.84
C LEU A 131 42.92 29.93 1.19
N PHE A 132 43.13 30.73 0.14
CA PHE A 132 44.43 30.89 -0.49
C PHE A 132 45.42 31.64 0.41
N GLU A 133 44.99 32.76 1.00
CA GLU A 133 45.81 33.56 1.93
C GLU A 133 46.26 32.72 3.13
N THR A 134 45.34 31.97 3.75
CA THR A 134 45.68 31.08 4.87
C THR A 134 46.61 29.95 4.47
N LEU A 135 46.47 29.40 3.25
CA LEU A 135 47.40 28.40 2.72
C LEU A 135 48.79 28.95 2.47
N GLU A 136 48.89 30.18 1.97
CA GLU A 136 50.17 30.85 1.74
C GLU A 136 50.93 31.02 3.06
N ILE A 137 50.26 31.55 4.09
CA ILE A 137 50.83 31.70 5.44
C ILE A 137 51.27 30.35 6.00
N LEU A 138 50.43 29.32 5.92
CA LEU A 138 50.76 27.98 6.42
C LEU A 138 51.90 27.30 5.66
N CYS A 139 52.05 27.58 4.37
CA CYS A 139 53.16 27.08 3.58
C CYS A 139 54.48 27.71 4.05
N ILE A 140 54.49 29.03 4.28
CA ILE A 140 55.67 29.75 4.77
C ILE A 140 56.08 29.26 6.17
N ASP A 141 55.11 29.05 7.07
CA ASP A 141 55.40 28.73 8.48
C ASP A 141 55.74 27.25 8.75
N TYR A 142 55.15 26.30 8.01
CA TYR A 142 55.19 24.88 8.38
C TYR A 142 55.60 23.90 7.28
N ASP A 143 55.83 24.35 6.04
CA ASP A 143 56.28 23.57 4.87
C ASP A 143 55.36 22.38 4.46
N LYS A 144 54.38 22.00 5.30
CA LYS A 144 53.47 20.86 5.11
C LYS A 144 52.27 21.15 4.21
N HIS A 145 51.90 22.42 4.06
CA HIS A 145 50.71 22.82 3.27
C HIS A 145 51.05 23.31 1.86
N CYS A 146 52.34 23.40 1.49
CA CYS A 146 52.80 23.90 0.20
C CYS A 146 52.35 23.04 -0.99
N SER A 147 52.19 21.73 -0.82
CA SER A 147 51.64 20.87 -1.88
C SER A 147 50.19 21.23 -2.23
N ASN A 148 49.39 21.67 -1.27
CA ASN A 148 47.99 22.05 -1.51
C ASN A 148 47.92 23.45 -2.14
N TYR A 149 48.77 24.38 -1.69
CA TYR A 149 48.93 25.69 -2.30
C TYR A 149 49.30 25.60 -3.79
N ASN A 150 50.32 24.80 -4.15
CA ASN A 150 50.76 24.64 -5.54
C ASN A 150 49.68 24.01 -6.44
N LYS A 151 48.80 23.16 -5.89
CA LYS A 151 47.67 22.59 -6.64
C LYS A 151 46.55 23.61 -6.88
N LEU A 152 46.28 24.47 -5.91
CA LEU A 152 45.26 25.53 -6.02
C LEU A 152 45.72 26.68 -6.91
N LYS A 153 47.01 27.04 -6.88
CA LYS A 153 47.59 28.10 -7.70
C LYS A 153 47.64 27.77 -9.20
N ASN A 154 47.79 26.48 -9.53
CA ASN A 154 47.95 26.01 -10.91
C ASN A 154 46.62 25.60 -11.58
N LYS A 155 45.49 25.90 -10.95
CA LYS A 155 44.14 25.60 -11.44
C LYS A 155 43.47 26.89 -11.91
#